data_AF-A0A381RZZ1-F1
#
_entry.id   AF-A0A381RZZ1-F1
#
_cell.length_a   1.000
_cell.length_b   1.000
_cell.length_c   1.000
_cell.angle_alpha   90.00
_cell.angle_beta   90.00
_cell.angle_gamma   90.00
#
_symmetry.space_group_name_H-M   'P 1'
#
loop_
_entity.id
_entity.type
_entity.pdbx_description
1 polymer ?
#
loop_
_entity_poly.entity_id
_entity_poly.type
_entity_poly.pdbx_seq_one_letter_code
_entity_poly.pdbx_strand_id
1 'polypeptide(L)' 'MPLRKIADAIVDVLPKDIAKDVRGNTRVMVQSALEKMDLVSREELDVQEKVLQRTREKLEALEVRITELEQKLSTPSD' A
#
# COMPACT_ATOMS: atom_id res chain seq x y z
N MET A 1 6.31 0.14 13.50
CA MET A 1 5.51 0.44 14.73
C MET A 1 4.04 0.00 14.70
N PRO A 2 3.25 0.04 13.60
CA PRO A 2 1.82 -0.31 13.67
C PRO A 2 1.55 -1.80 13.90
N LEU A 3 2.35 -2.69 13.31
CA LEU A 3 2.17 -4.15 13.44
C LEU A 3 2.31 -4.65 14.88
N ARG A 4 3.19 -4.03 15.68
CA ARG A 4 3.35 -4.37 17.10
C ARG A 4 2.07 -4.10 17.88
N LYS A 5 1.38 -2.99 17.58
CA LYS A 5 0.10 -2.64 18.22
C LYS A 5 -1.01 -3.63 17.87
N ILE A 6 -0.99 -4.19 16.66
CA ILE A 6 -1.94 -5.23 16.24
C ILE A 6 -1.66 -6.53 16.99
N ALA A 7 -0.40 -6.92 17.11
CA ALA A 7 0.00 -8.08 17.91
C ALA A 7 -0.38 -7.91 19.40
N ASP A 8 -0.18 -6.70 19.95
CA ASP A 8 -0.61 -6.35 21.31
C ASP A 8 -2.13 -6.50 21.48
N ALA A 9 -2.92 -5.90 20.58
CA ALA A 9 -4.38 -5.95 20.62
C ALA A 9 -4.92 -7.38 20.51
N ILE A 10 -4.31 -8.24 19.68
CA ILE A 10 -4.72 -9.64 19.55
C ILE A 10 -4.45 -10.41 20.84
N VAL A 11 -3.31 -10.15 21.49
CA VAL A 11 -2.96 -10.80 22.77
C VAL A 11 -3.86 -10.30 23.90
N ASP A 12 -4.27 -9.03 23.88
CA ASP A 12 -5.13 -8.42 24.90
C ASP A 12 -6.58 -8.93 24.86
N VAL A 13 -7.05 -9.43 23.70
CA VAL A 13 -8.38 -10.05 23.54
C VAL A 13 -8.41 -11.49 24.08
N LEU A 14 -7.25 -12.12 24.35
CA LEU A 14 -7.20 -13.46 24.91
C LEU A 14 -7.73 -13.49 26.36
N PRO A 15 -8.46 -14.55 26.76
CA PRO A 15 -8.93 -14.71 28.13
C PRO A 15 -7.79 -14.60 29.15
N LYS A 16 -8.04 -13.85 30.24
CA LYS A 16 -7.04 -13.61 31.31
C LYS A 16 -6.61 -14.89 32.01
N ASP A 17 -7.42 -15.95 31.92
CA ASP A 17 -7.20 -17.26 32.55
C ASP A 17 -6.18 -18.13 31.80
N ILE A 18 -5.76 -17.73 30.60
CA ILE A 18 -4.70 -18.41 29.85
C ILE A 18 -3.35 -18.24 30.57
N ALA A 19 -2.52 -19.29 30.60
CA ALA A 19 -1.19 -19.23 31.21
C ALA A 19 -0.32 -18.12 30.57
N LYS A 20 0.47 -17.42 31.39
CA LYS A 20 1.36 -16.33 30.94
C LYS A 20 2.31 -16.77 29.82
N ASP A 21 2.77 -18.02 29.87
CA ASP A 21 3.67 -18.60 28.88
C ASP A 21 2.97 -18.79 27.53
N VAL A 22 1.70 -19.19 27.54
CA VAL A 22 0.89 -19.31 26.32
C VAL A 22 0.66 -17.92 25.71
N ARG A 23 0.35 -16.90 26.51
CA ARG A 23 0.25 -15.51 26.03
C ARG A 23 1.54 -15.01 25.39
N GLY A 24 2.69 -15.30 26.00
CA GLY A 24 4.00 -14.97 25.44
C GLY A 24 4.24 -15.65 24.10
N ASN A 25 3.93 -16.94 24.01
CA ASN A 25 4.06 -17.70 22.77
C ASN A 25 3.11 -17.21 21.66
N THR A 26 1.85 -16.86 22.00
CA THR A 26 0.88 -16.31 21.04
C THR A 26 1.36 -14.98 20.46
N ARG A 27 1.97 -14.12 21.28
CA ARG A 27 2.55 -12.85 20.80
C ARG A 27 3.59 -13.08 19.71
N VAL A 28 4.54 -13.99 19.96
CA VAL A 28 5.60 -14.33 19.01
C VAL A 28 5.01 -14.92 17.74
N MET A 29 4.04 -15.83 17.86
CA MET A 29 3.36 -16.44 16.72
C MET A 29 2.64 -15.40 15.84
N VAL A 30 1.89 -14.47 16.45
CA VAL A 30 1.18 -13.40 15.73
C VAL A 30 2.15 -12.47 15.03
N GLN A 31 3.26 -12.11 15.71
CA GLN A 31 4.28 -11.26 15.11
C GLN A 31 4.94 -11.95 13.91
N SER A 32 5.32 -13.23 14.03
CA SER A 32 5.86 -14.00 12.91
C SER A 32 4.85 -14.22 11.78
N ALA A 33 3.56 -14.30 12.07
CA ALA A 33 2.52 -14.38 11.05
C ALA A 33 2.38 -13.05 10.28
N LEU A 34 2.38 -11.92 10.98
CA LEU A 34 2.33 -10.59 10.36
C LEU A 34 3.59 -10.28 9.55
N GLU A 35 4.76 -10.73 9.98
CA GLU A 35 6.02 -10.59 9.21
C GLU A 35 6.05 -11.44 7.94
N LYS A 36 5.30 -12.55 7.90
CA LYS A 36 5.14 -13.40 6.71
C LYS A 36 4.08 -12.89 5.75
N MET A 37 3.21 -11.97 6.18
CA MET A 37 2.35 -11.25 5.29
C MET A 37 3.21 -10.24 4.53
N ASP A 38 3.03 -10.13 3.22
CA ASP A 38 3.76 -9.20 2.34
C ASP A 38 3.30 -7.75 2.60
N LEU A 39 3.55 -7.27 3.82
CA LEU A 39 3.06 -6.00 4.34
C LEU A 39 4.02 -4.91 3.92
N VAL A 40 3.53 -4.02 3.07
CA VAL A 40 4.23 -2.77 2.76
C VAL A 40 4.02 -1.75 3.88
N SER A 41 5.05 -0.95 4.13
CA SER A 41 4.97 0.16 5.07
C SER A 41 4.06 1.28 4.56
N ARG A 42 3.55 2.10 5.49
CA ARG A 42 2.74 3.26 5.11
C ARG A 42 3.51 4.25 4.25
N GLU A 43 4.81 4.41 4.51
CA GLU A 43 5.67 5.29 3.73
C GLU A 43 5.84 4.80 2.29
N GLU A 44 5.99 3.49 2.07
CA GLU A 44 6.03 2.90 0.73
C GLU A 44 4.71 3.09 -0.03
N LEU A 45 3.57 2.95 0.66
CA LEU A 45 2.26 3.26 0.08
C LEU A 45 2.16 4.73 -0.36
N ASP A 46 2.54 5.65 0.52
CA ASP A 46 2.50 7.09 0.22
C ASP A 46 3.45 7.45 -0.95
N VAL A 47 4.57 6.74 -1.10
CA VAL A 47 5.46 6.87 -2.26
C VAL A 47 4.80 6.35 -3.54
N GLN A 48 4.14 5.18 -3.49
CA GLN A 48 3.43 4.61 -4.63
C GLN A 48 2.30 5.52 -5.09
N GLU A 49 1.54 6.13 -4.16
CA GLU A 49 0.50 7.11 -4.49
C GLU A 49 1.08 8.31 -5.26
N LYS A 50 2.24 8.84 -4.83
CA LYS A 50 2.92 9.94 -5.55
C LYS A 50 3.40 9.53 -6.93
N VAL A 51 3.92 8.31 -7.07
CA VAL A 51 4.36 7.78 -8.38
C VAL A 51 3.15 7.64 -9.30
N LEU A 52 2.03 7.11 -8.80
CA LEU A 52 0.80 6.96 -9.57
C LEU A 52 0.25 8.33 -10.02
N GLN A 53 0.23 9.31 -9.12
CA GLN A 53 -0.21 10.66 -9.42
C GLN A 53 0.61 11.28 -10.56
N ARG A 54 1.95 11.24 -10.46
CA ARG A 54 2.85 11.72 -11.52
C ARG A 54 2.67 10.98 -12.84
N THR A 55 2.31 9.70 -12.78
CA THR A 55 2.09 8.88 -13.97
C THR A 55 0.80 9.29 -14.68
N ARG A 56 -0.27 9.59 -13.93
CA ARG A 56 -1.51 10.14 -14.47
C ARG A 56 -1.29 11.49 -15.13
N GLU A 57 -0.59 12.41 -14.47
CA GLU A 57 -0.25 13.73 -15.04
C GLU A 57 0.53 13.62 -16.36
N LYS A 58 1.49 12.70 -16.42
CA LYS A 58 2.24 12.43 -17.66
C LYS A 58 1.37 11.80 -18.73
N LEU A 59 0.45 10.92 -18.37
CA LEU A 59 -0.47 10.28 -19.30
C LEU A 59 -1.40 11.32 -19.93
N GLU A 60 -2.01 12.17 -19.11
CA GLU A 60 -2.88 13.28 -19.58
C GLU A 60 -2.12 14.22 -20.53
N ALA A 61 -0.87 14.59 -20.19
CA ALA A 61 -0.06 15.43 -21.07
C ALA A 61 0.27 14.76 -22.42
N LEU A 62 0.48 13.44 -22.41
CA LEU A 62 0.69 12.67 -23.65
C LEU A 62 -0.59 12.56 -24.47
N GLU A 63 -1.74 12.34 -23.84
CA GLU A 63 -3.06 12.32 -24.50
C GLU A 63 -3.32 13.65 -25.22
N VAL A 64 -3.12 14.79 -24.54
CA VAL A 64 -3.25 16.12 -25.17
C VAL A 64 -2.33 16.25 -26.38
N ARG A 65 -1.05 15.87 -26.23
CA ARG A 65 -0.08 15.97 -27.32
C ARG A 65 -0.45 15.07 -28.51
N ILE A 66 -1.01 13.89 -28.27
CA ILE A 66 -1.50 13.01 -29.32
C ILE A 66 -2.70 13.64 -30.02
N THR A 67 -3.68 14.16 -29.28
CA THR A 67 -4.84 14.84 -29.87
C THR A 67 -4.43 16.04 -30.73
N GLU A 68 -3.47 16.85 -30.29
CA GLU A 68 -2.94 17.96 -31.09
C GLU A 68 -2.28 17.48 -32.39
N LEU A 69 -1.54 16.37 -32.34
CA LEU A 69 -0.92 15.78 -33.51
C LEU A 69 -1.95 15.20 -34.47
N GLU A 70 -2.96 14.50 -33.96
CA GLU A 70 -4.08 13.96 -34.73
C GLU A 70 -4.88 15.08 -35.42
N GLN A 71 -5.11 16.20 -34.74
CA GLN A 71 -5.76 17.38 -35.33
C GLN A 71 -4.93 18.02 -36.45
N LYS A 72 -3.60 18.12 -36.26
CA LYS A 72 -2.69 18.63 -37.30
C LYS A 72 -2.64 17.73 -38.52
N LEU A 73 -2.75 16.41 -38.34
CA LEU A 73 -2.75 15.43 -39.43
C LEU A 73 -4.11 15.29 -40.13
N SER A 74 -5.21 15.60 -39.44
CA SER A 74 -6.57 15.54 -39.99
C SER A 74 -7.04 16.85 -40.64
N THR A 75 -6.30 17.95 -40.46
CA THR A 75 -6.52 19.16 -41.24
C THR A 75 -6.07 18.87 -42.68
N PRO A 76 -6.98 18.85 -43.67
CA PRO A 76 -6.63 18.55 -45.06
C PRO A 76 -5.60 19.58 -45.53
N SER A 77 -4.47 19.11 -46.05
CA SER A 77 -3.58 19.94 -46.84
C SER A 77 -4.35 20.35 -48.09
N ASP A 78 -4.79 21.62 -48.15
CA ASP A 78 -4.90 22.34 -49.42
C ASP A 78 -3.49 22.54 -50.01
#